data_AF-A0A081FV44-F1
#
_entry.id   AF-A0A081FV44-F1
#
_cell.length_a   1.000
_cell.length_b   1.000
_cell.length_c   1.000
_cell.angle_alpha   90.00
_cell.angle_beta   90.00
_cell.angle_gamma   90.00
#
_symmetry.space_group_name_H-M   'P 1'
#
loop_
_entity.id
_entity.type
_entity.pdbx_description
1 polymer ?
#
loop_
_entity_poly.entity_id
_entity_poly.type
_entity_poly.pdbx_seq_one_letter_code
_entity_poly.pdbx_strand_id
1 'polypeptide(L)'
;MFDIGFAELLVVAVVALLVLGPEKLPMAARTCGLWLGRVRRTVSNIQREINEELRVEEMRRTTAINKEKLDEELSEMRKPFSTTESDAAVPESRAEARQDSKPGADEASLKKSTDND
;
A
#
# COMPACT_ATOMS: atom_id res chain seq x y z
N MET A 1 0.61 -30.89 32.32
CA MET A 1 0.04 -31.30 33.61
C MET A 1 -0.84 -30.19 34.21
N PHE A 2 -1.75 -29.65 33.39
CA PHE A 2 -2.78 -28.68 33.81
C PHE A 2 -4.11 -29.18 33.27
N ASP A 3 -4.59 -30.30 33.82
CA ASP A 3 -5.96 -30.76 33.60
C ASP A 3 -6.88 -29.93 34.50
N ILE A 4 -7.13 -28.68 34.11
CA ILE A 4 -8.21 -27.88 34.70
C ILE A 4 -9.50 -28.36 34.04
N GLY A 5 -10.11 -29.36 34.67
CA GLY A 5 -11.44 -29.81 34.37
C GLY A 5 -12.50 -29.04 35.17
N PHE A 6 -13.75 -29.40 34.93
CA PHE A 6 -14.89 -28.83 35.67
C PHE A 6 -14.83 -29.17 37.16
N ALA A 7 -14.35 -30.38 37.51
CA ALA A 7 -14.25 -30.84 38.88
C ALA A 7 -13.23 -30.01 39.69
N GLU A 8 -12.06 -29.74 39.13
CA GLU A 8 -11.01 -28.93 39.75
C GLU A 8 -11.48 -27.49 39.98
N LEU A 9 -12.18 -26.90 38.99
CA LEU A 9 -12.75 -25.57 39.13
C LEU A 9 -13.79 -25.49 40.26
N LEU A 10 -14.61 -26.53 40.42
CA LEU A 10 -15.58 -26.62 41.52
C LEU A 10 -14.86 -26.70 42.88
N VAL A 11 -13.82 -27.52 43.01
CA VAL A 11 -13.02 -27.61 44.24
C VAL A 11 -12.40 -26.26 44.60
N VAL A 12 -11.80 -25.56 43.62
CA VAL A 12 -11.25 -24.22 43.84
C VAL A 12 -12.33 -23.23 44.25
N ALA A 13 -13.51 -23.27 43.62
CA ALA A 13 -14.63 -22.41 43.97
C ALA A 13 -15.09 -22.64 45.42
N VAL A 14 -15.20 -23.89 45.87
CA VAL A 14 -15.54 -24.22 47.26
C VAL A 14 -14.48 -23.70 48.23
N VAL A 15 -13.20 -23.90 47.94
CA VAL A 15 -12.10 -23.38 48.77
C VAL A 15 -12.14 -21.85 48.83
N ALA A 16 -12.36 -21.19 47.69
CA ALA A 16 -12.47 -19.74 47.64
C ALA A 16 -13.67 -19.23 48.46
N LEU A 17 -14.81 -19.93 48.43
CA LEU A 17 -15.96 -19.61 49.27
C LEU A 17 -15.68 -19.80 50.76
N LEU A 18 -14.88 -20.80 51.15
CA LEU A 18 -14.52 -21.03 52.56
C LEU A 18 -13.51 -19.99 53.08
N VAL A 19 -12.50 -19.67 52.28
CA VAL A 19 -11.40 -18.76 52.69
C VAL A 19 -11.87 -17.31 52.69
N LEU A 20 -12.52 -16.88 51.60
CA LEU A 20 -12.93 -15.51 51.41
C LEU A 20 -14.34 -15.24 51.94
N GLY A 21 -15.20 -16.27 51.93
CA GLY A 21 -16.61 -16.17 52.28
C GLY A 21 -17.50 -15.99 51.04
N PRO A 22 -18.74 -16.54 51.06
CA PRO A 22 -19.70 -16.44 49.94
C PRO A 22 -20.11 -15.00 49.63
N GLU A 23 -20.08 -14.11 50.62
CA GLU A 23 -20.45 -12.70 50.44
C GLU A 23 -19.32 -11.86 49.82
N LYS A 24 -18.06 -12.25 50.05
CA LYS A 24 -16.88 -11.46 49.65
C LYS A 24 -16.30 -11.90 48.31
N LEU A 25 -16.46 -13.17 47.92
CA LEU A 25 -16.07 -13.66 46.59
C LEU A 25 -16.70 -12.87 45.44
N PRO A 26 -18.03 -12.62 45.38
CA PRO A 26 -18.61 -11.84 44.29
C PRO A 26 -18.11 -10.39 44.29
N MET A 27 -17.80 -9.83 45.47
CA MET A 27 -17.23 -8.49 45.57
C MET A 27 -15.80 -8.44 45.03
N ALA A 28 -14.95 -9.41 45.38
CA ALA A 28 -13.59 -9.53 44.88
C ALA A 28 -13.56 -9.77 43.36
N ALA A 29 -14.40 -10.67 42.86
CA ALA A 29 -14.53 -10.93 41.42
C ALA A 29 -14.93 -9.67 40.64
N ARG A 30 -15.87 -8.87 41.17
CA ARG A 30 -16.25 -7.58 40.59
C ARG A 30 -15.07 -6.59 40.58
N THR A 31 -14.37 -6.44 41.70
CA THR A 31 -13.22 -5.53 41.78
C THR A 31 -12.10 -5.94 40.82
N CYS A 32 -11.70 -7.22 40.84
CA CYS A 32 -10.70 -7.75 39.93
C CYS A 32 -11.13 -7.62 38.46
N GLY A 33 -12.41 -7.88 38.16
CA GLY A 33 -12.99 -7.72 36.84
C GLY A 33 -12.95 -6.27 36.33
N LEU A 34 -13.26 -5.30 37.19
CA LEU A 34 -13.18 -3.88 36.85
C LEU A 34 -11.73 -3.46 36.56
N TRP A 35 -10.78 -3.94 37.35
CA TRP A 35 -9.35 -3.64 37.16
C TRP A 35 -8.82 -4.27 35.86
N LEU A 36 -9.12 -5.55 35.63
CA LEU A 36 -8.73 -6.25 34.41
C LEU A 36 -9.40 -5.62 33.18
N GLY A 37 -10.66 -5.21 33.28
CA GLY A 37 -11.39 -4.50 32.24
C GLY A 37 -10.76 -3.15 31.91
N ARG A 38 -10.33 -2.39 32.93
CA ARG A 38 -9.63 -1.13 32.74
C ARG A 38 -8.28 -1.33 32.05
N VAL A 39 -7.47 -2.29 32.50
CA VAL A 39 -6.20 -2.63 31.87
C VAL A 39 -6.40 -3.07 30.42
N ARG A 40 -7.35 -3.97 30.16
CA ARG A 40 -7.71 -4.42 28.81
C ARG A 40 -8.12 -3.25 27.91
N ARG A 41 -8.88 -2.28 28.44
CA ARG A 41 -9.28 -1.08 27.70
C ARG A 41 -8.07 -0.22 27.34
N THR A 42 -7.16 0.02 28.28
CA THR A 42 -5.94 0.79 28.04
C THR A 42 -5.06 0.11 26.98
N VAL A 43 -4.83 -1.20 27.11
CA VAL A 43 -4.08 -1.98 26.11
C VAL A 43 -4.75 -1.93 24.75
N SER A 44 -6.09 -2.03 24.69
CA SER A 44 -6.83 -1.93 23.42
C SER A 44 -6.71 -0.54 22.79
N ASN A 45 -6.68 0.53 23.58
CA ASN A 45 -6.49 1.89 23.07
C ASN A 45 -5.08 2.08 22.51
N ILE A 46 -4.06 1.61 23.22
CA ILE A 46 -2.66 1.64 22.76
C ILE A 46 -2.51 0.85 21.46
N GLN A 47 -3.09 -0.35 21.39
CA GLN A 47 -3.11 -1.13 20.16
C GLN A 47 -3.79 -0.40 19.00
N ARG A 48 -4.84 0.39 19.27
CA ARG A 48 -5.52 1.18 18.22
C ARG A 48 -4.65 2.32 17.72
N GLU A 49 -4.01 3.07 18.62
CA GLU A 49 -3.05 4.13 18.25
C GLU A 49 -1.87 3.55 17.46
N ILE A 50 -1.28 2.46 17.93
CA ILE A 50 -0.19 1.75 17.23
C ILE A 50 -0.68 1.22 15.87
N ASN A 51 -1.89 0.66 15.78
CA ASN A 51 -2.43 0.21 14.49
C ASN A 51 -2.73 1.38 13.56
N GLU A 52 -3.14 2.55 14.03
CA GLU A 52 -3.29 3.71 13.13
C GLU A 52 -1.95 4.19 12.58
N GLU A 53 -0.89 4.20 13.40
CA GLU A 53 0.45 4.55 12.94
C GLU A 53 1.05 3.47 12.02
N LEU A 54 0.98 2.20 12.40
CA LEU A 54 1.47 1.08 11.60
C LEU A 54 0.65 0.84 10.34
N ARG A 55 -0.67 1.12 10.33
CA ARG A 55 -1.49 0.99 9.12
C ARG A 55 -1.09 2.01 8.05
N VAL A 56 -0.57 3.17 8.43
CA VAL A 56 0.02 4.12 7.46
C VAL A 56 1.34 3.57 6.89
N GLU A 57 2.15 2.92 7.71
CA GLU A 57 3.44 2.32 7.32
C GLU A 57 3.26 1.04 6.46
N GLU A 58 2.34 0.17 6.85
CA GLU A 58 2.04 -1.10 6.20
C GLU A 58 1.25 -0.88 4.89
N MET A 59 0.28 0.04 4.84
CA MET A 59 -0.39 0.36 3.57
C MET A 59 0.60 0.94 2.54
N ARG A 60 1.62 1.69 2.98
CA ARG A 60 2.70 2.16 2.09
C ARG A 60 3.57 1.01 1.58
N ARG A 61 3.97 0.07 2.45
CA ARG A 61 4.76 -1.10 2.04
C ARG A 61 4.01 -2.05 1.11
N THR A 62 2.75 -2.38 1.41
CA THR A 62 1.96 -3.27 0.55
C THR A 62 1.68 -2.64 -0.80
N THR A 63 1.42 -1.32 -0.85
CA THR A 63 1.21 -0.61 -2.12
C THR A 63 2.49 -0.49 -2.95
N ALA A 64 3.64 -0.27 -2.30
CA ALA A 64 4.94 -0.21 -2.98
C ALA A 64 5.34 -1.57 -3.59
N ILE A 65 5.20 -2.66 -2.83
CA ILE A 65 5.52 -4.02 -3.31
C ILE A 65 4.57 -4.43 -4.45
N ASN A 66 3.29 -4.07 -4.35
CA ASN A 66 2.33 -4.36 -5.42
C ASN A 66 2.60 -3.55 -6.68
N LYS A 67 3.04 -2.29 -6.56
CA LYS A 67 3.43 -1.47 -7.72
C LYS A 67 4.64 -2.05 -8.46
N GLU A 68 5.67 -2.46 -7.73
CA GLU A 68 6.88 -3.03 -8.33
C GLU A 68 6.59 -4.32 -9.10
N LYS A 69 5.76 -5.20 -8.52
CA LYS A 69 5.28 -6.42 -9.20
C LYS A 69 4.40 -6.13 -10.40
N LEU A 70 3.50 -5.14 -10.30
CA LEU A 70 2.67 -4.73 -11.42
C LEU A 70 3.52 -4.14 -12.56
N ASP A 71 4.51 -3.30 -12.25
CA ASP A 71 5.39 -2.71 -13.27
C ASP A 71 6.23 -3.79 -13.97
N GLU A 72 6.68 -4.82 -13.25
CA GLU A 72 7.38 -5.97 -13.83
C GLU A 72 6.48 -6.77 -14.78
N GLU A 73 5.26 -7.13 -14.36
CA GLU A 73 4.26 -7.83 -15.20
C GLU A 73 3.84 -7.00 -16.42
N LEU A 74 3.66 -5.68 -16.26
CA LEU A 74 3.34 -4.78 -17.37
C LEU A 74 4.51 -4.66 -18.35
N SER A 75 5.75 -4.64 -17.86
CA SER A 75 6.94 -4.64 -18.70
C SER A 75 7.07 -5.94 -19.50
N GLU A 76 6.71 -7.07 -18.89
CA GLU A 76 6.77 -8.39 -19.49
C GLU A 76 5.65 -8.61 -20.52
N MET A 77 4.45 -8.05 -20.30
CA MET A 77 3.39 -7.97 -21.29
C MET A 77 3.67 -6.99 -22.44
N ARG A 78 4.46 -5.93 -22.19
CA ARG A 78 4.83 -4.96 -23.23
C ARG A 78 5.90 -5.49 -24.19
N LYS A 79 6.80 -6.35 -23.73
CA LYS A 79 7.83 -7.01 -24.53
C LYS A 79 7.28 -7.78 -25.76
N PRO A 80 6.28 -8.68 -25.64
CA PRO A 80 5.75 -9.42 -26.79
C PRO A 80 5.03 -8.53 -27.82
N PHE A 81 4.53 -7.35 -27.42
CA PHE A 81 3.92 -6.39 -28.34
C PHE A 81 4.96 -5.62 -29.16
N SER A 82 6.07 -5.21 -28.54
CA SER A 82 7.12 -4.44 -29.24
C SER A 82 7.93 -5.25 -30.26
N THR A 83 8.07 -6.57 -30.05
CA THR A 83 8.81 -7.44 -31.00
C THR A 83 7.97 -7.79 -32.23
N THR A 84 6.63 -7.68 -32.15
CA THR A 84 5.73 -8.00 -33.28
C THR A 84 5.56 -6.84 -34.26
N GLU A 85 5.75 -5.58 -33.84
CA GLU A 85 5.67 -4.42 -34.75
C GLU A 85 6.98 -4.11 -35.47
N SER A 86 8.13 -4.63 -35.01
CA SER A 86 9.44 -4.26 -35.57
C SER A 86 9.84 -5.05 -36.83
N ASP A 87 9.03 -6.01 -37.31
CA ASP A 87 9.34 -6.85 -38.49
C ASP A 87 8.44 -6.54 -39.72
N ALA A 88 7.62 -5.49 -39.67
CA ALA A 88 6.72 -5.10 -40.76
C ALA A 88 7.23 -3.93 -41.63
N ALA A 89 8.53 -3.61 -41.61
CA ALA A 89 9.11 -2.55 -42.46
C ALA A 89 10.27 -3.09 -43.31
N VAL A 90 9.93 -3.87 -44.34
CA VAL A 90 10.85 -4.20 -45.44
C VAL A 90 10.98 -2.97 -46.37
N PRO A 91 12.22 -2.64 -46.83
CA PRO A 91 12.58 -1.31 -47.31
C PRO A 91 12.29 -1.13 -48.80
N GLU A 92 11.64 -0.02 -49.15
CA GLU A 92 11.50 0.43 -50.53
C GLU A 92 12.74 1.24 -50.93
N SER A 93 13.72 0.56 -51.51
CA SER A 93 14.80 1.19 -52.26
C SER A 93 14.49 1.05 -53.75
N ARG A 94 14.26 2.18 -54.44
CA ARG A 94 14.82 2.54 -55.76
C ARG A 94 13.84 3.36 -56.63
N ALA A 95 14.08 4.67 -56.70
CA ALA A 95 13.94 5.53 -57.88
C ALA A 95 14.48 6.93 -57.50
N GLU A 96 15.78 7.11 -57.44
CA GLU A 96 16.57 7.73 -58.54
C GLU A 96 16.13 9.16 -58.92
N ALA A 97 16.93 10.11 -58.41
CA ALA A 97 17.54 11.22 -59.14
C ALA A 97 16.66 12.38 -59.64
N ARG A 98 16.94 13.58 -59.09
CA ARG A 98 17.65 14.72 -59.75
C ARG A 98 17.51 15.96 -58.87
N GLN A 99 18.65 16.56 -58.46
CA GLN A 99 19.11 17.91 -58.86
C GLN A 99 18.23 19.03 -58.27
N ASP A 100 18.72 20.10 -57.66
CA ASP A 100 20.02 20.75 -57.73
C ASP A 100 20.09 21.85 -56.64
N SER A 101 21.30 22.28 -56.29
CA SER A 101 21.67 23.62 -55.74
C SER A 101 21.10 24.15 -54.40
N LYS A 102 21.85 23.93 -53.30
CA LYS A 102 22.61 24.92 -52.46
C LYS A 102 22.34 26.45 -52.67
N PRO A 103 22.76 27.36 -51.75
CA PRO A 103 22.48 27.51 -50.30
C PRO A 103 22.29 29.00 -49.85
N GLY A 104 21.91 29.23 -48.58
CA GLY A 104 22.54 30.24 -47.71
C GLY A 104 22.22 31.76 -47.84
N ALA A 105 21.90 32.33 -46.68
CA ALA A 105 22.33 33.64 -46.15
C ALA A 105 22.02 34.95 -46.89
N ASP A 106 21.22 35.80 -46.23
CA ASP A 106 21.53 37.18 -45.77
C ASP A 106 20.20 37.92 -45.56
N GLU A 107 19.84 38.27 -44.32
CA GLU A 107 20.16 39.56 -43.69
C GLU A 107 19.70 40.80 -44.50
N ALA A 108 18.78 41.51 -43.85
CA ALA A 108 18.71 42.96 -43.76
C ALA A 108 17.98 43.79 -44.83
N SER A 109 17.21 44.73 -44.25
CA SER A 109 16.69 46.00 -44.78
C SER A 109 15.43 45.93 -45.65
N LEU A 110 14.26 46.28 -45.10
CA LEU A 110 13.81 47.65 -44.79
C LEU A 110 13.67 48.54 -46.05
N LYS A 111 12.42 48.69 -46.51
CA LYS A 111 11.80 49.91 -47.08
C LYS A 111 10.30 49.59 -47.28
N LYS A 112 9.40 50.14 -46.46
CA LYS A 112 8.79 51.48 -46.50
C LYS A 112 7.64 51.56 -47.52
N SER A 113 6.46 51.81 -46.96
CA SER A 113 5.35 52.69 -47.42
C SER A 113 4.52 52.34 -48.66
N THR A 114 3.21 52.54 -48.47
CA THR A 114 2.17 53.02 -49.43
C THR A 114 1.78 52.04 -50.54
N ASP A 115 0.53 51.80 -50.92
CA ASP A 115 -0.74 52.55 -50.83
C ASP A 115 -1.89 51.61 -51.31
N ASN A 116 -3.15 51.93 -50.98
CA ASN A 116 -4.44 51.41 -51.52
C ASN A 116 -4.72 49.88 -51.49
N ASP A 117 -5.88 49.37 -51.07
CA ASP A 117 -7.29 49.81 -51.16
C ASP A 117 -8.05 49.44 -49.86
#